data_AF-A0A380REF2-F1
#
_entry.id   AF-A0A380REF2-F1
#
_cell.length_a   1.000
_cell.length_b   1.000
_cell.length_c   1.000
_cell.angle_alpha   90.00
_cell.angle_beta   90.00
_cell.angle_gamma   90.00
#
_symmetry.space_group_name_H-M   'P 1'
#
loop_
_entity.id
_entity.type
_entity.pdbx_description
1 polymer ?
#
loop_
_entity_poly.entity_id
_entity_poly.type
_entity_poly.pdbx_seq_one_letter_code
_entity_poly.pdbx_strand_id
1 'polypeptide(L)'
;MLFALALIPVIGLLIFIYFNDKKEKEPIWLLLLLFGVGAASVVSAIVLELIGGLILGAVFPTDSVIKGTLDAMLIVAPAEELGKFIVLRSITWKNKHFNYSYDAIVYAVFVSLGFAALENITYVFGSGVGTAFLRMFTAVPGHACFGVFMGFFYSKAKYASLTNKKGACTGFTALAILLPIIIHGIYDAILMGGGSSDEAILSGLSLILWIGFVIALFVVSIIFVIRSSRHDFCIISLPVEGGAVIQTIYRPAIVGGWTCTCGSVNQLNFCPKCGKQRPMSTTWYCPVCATPSAFNFCGHCGCPRPQA
;
A
#
# COMPACT_ATOMS: atom_id res chain seq x y z
N MET A 1 -5.90 26.52 16.24
CA MET A 1 -7.13 25.83 15.78
C MET A 1 -6.93 25.18 14.41
N LEU A 2 -6.63 25.93 13.35
CA LEU A 2 -6.47 25.39 11.98
C LEU A 2 -5.41 24.28 11.86
N PHE A 3 -4.23 24.49 12.46
CA PHE A 3 -3.16 23.49 12.47
C PHE A 3 -3.58 22.16 13.14
N ALA A 4 -4.38 22.24 14.20
CA ALA A 4 -4.91 21.05 14.86
C ALA A 4 -5.92 20.32 13.98
N LEU A 5 -6.87 21.03 13.36
CA LEU A 5 -7.82 20.44 12.41
C LEU A 5 -7.13 19.80 11.20
N ALA A 6 -5.98 20.35 10.78
CA ALA A 6 -5.22 19.80 9.68
C ALA A 6 -4.51 18.46 10.04
N LEU A 7 -4.02 18.32 11.27
CA LEU A 7 -3.18 17.20 11.69
C LEU A 7 -3.88 16.10 12.50
N ILE A 8 -4.98 16.40 13.20
CA ILE A 8 -5.74 15.40 13.97
C ILE A 8 -6.10 14.15 13.15
N PRO A 9 -6.70 14.25 11.94
CA PRO A 9 -7.04 13.06 11.15
C PRO A 9 -5.81 12.27 10.73
N VAL A 10 -4.71 12.96 10.38
CA VAL A 10 -3.44 12.34 10.02
C VAL A 10 -2.92 11.50 11.18
N ILE A 11 -2.80 12.10 12.36
CA ILE A 11 -2.31 11.42 13.57
C ILE A 11 -3.22 10.24 13.93
N GLY A 12 -4.54 10.42 13.89
CA GLY A 12 -5.52 9.37 14.17
C GLY A 12 -5.37 8.16 13.25
N LEU A 13 -5.17 8.38 11.95
CA LEU A 13 -5.00 7.31 10.96
C LEU A 13 -3.64 6.61 11.09
N LEU A 14 -2.56 7.35 11.37
CA LEU A 14 -1.24 6.77 11.64
C LEU A 14 -1.29 5.85 12.86
N ILE A 15 -1.93 6.30 13.93
CA ILE A 15 -2.17 5.50 15.14
C ILE A 15 -2.98 4.25 14.79
N PHE A 16 -4.09 4.39 14.06
CA PHE A 16 -4.94 3.27 13.67
C PHE A 16 -4.18 2.19 12.87
N ILE A 17 -3.41 2.59 11.85
CA ILE A 17 -2.62 1.65 11.05
C ILE A 17 -1.50 1.02 11.87
N TYR A 18 -0.78 1.83 12.68
CA TYR A 18 0.28 1.33 13.54
C TYR A 18 -0.26 0.27 14.50
N PHE A 19 -1.43 0.47 15.13
CA PHE A 19 -2.01 -0.52 16.04
C PHE A 19 -2.57 -1.75 15.34
N ASN A 20 -3.04 -1.63 14.09
CA ASN A 20 -3.54 -2.76 13.30
C ASN A 20 -2.45 -3.69 12.76
N ASP A 21 -1.19 -3.29 12.80
CA ASP A 21 -0.07 -4.18 12.57
C ASP A 21 0.10 -5.16 13.74
N LYS A 22 -0.32 -6.43 13.56
CA LYS A 22 -0.41 -7.41 14.65
C LYS A 22 0.82 -8.27 14.83
N LYS A 23 1.72 -8.34 13.84
CA LYS A 23 2.81 -9.33 13.85
C LYS A 23 4.09 -8.77 14.41
N GLU A 24 4.65 -7.75 13.77
CA GLU A 24 5.89 -7.11 14.19
C GLU A 24 5.73 -5.60 13.99
N LYS A 25 6.06 -4.81 15.01
CA LYS A 25 5.98 -3.36 14.88
C LYS A 25 7.22 -2.83 14.17
N GLU A 26 6.99 -2.05 13.14
CA GLU A 26 8.04 -1.31 12.44
C GLU A 26 8.78 -0.33 13.35
N PRO A 27 10.09 -0.12 13.14
CA PRO A 27 10.85 0.82 13.95
C PRO A 27 10.35 2.25 13.68
N ILE A 28 9.99 2.95 14.74
CA ILE A 28 9.36 4.27 14.68
C ILE A 28 10.20 5.26 13.86
N TRP A 29 11.54 5.19 13.92
CA TRP A 29 12.41 6.07 13.15
C TRP A 29 12.19 5.93 11.63
N LEU A 30 11.95 4.72 11.13
CA LEU A 30 11.71 4.45 9.71
C LEU A 30 10.36 5.02 9.29
N LEU A 31 9.34 4.85 10.14
CA LEU A 31 8.01 5.39 9.93
C LEU A 31 8.02 6.94 9.89
N LEU A 32 8.74 7.58 10.82
CA LEU A 32 8.91 9.02 10.84
C LEU A 32 9.70 9.54 9.64
N LEU A 33 10.73 8.81 9.19
CA LEU A 33 11.46 9.13 7.97
C LEU A 33 10.53 9.08 6.74
N LEU A 34 9.74 8.00 6.60
CA LEU A 34 8.79 7.84 5.50
C LEU A 34 7.73 8.95 5.49
N PHE A 35 7.20 9.29 6.67
CA PHE A 35 6.28 10.42 6.82
C PHE A 35 6.93 11.75 6.40
N GLY A 36 8.12 12.05 6.90
CA GLY A 36 8.82 13.31 6.60
C GLY A 36 9.21 13.45 5.13
N VAL A 37 9.75 12.41 4.52
CA VAL A 37 10.12 12.43 3.09
C VAL A 37 8.88 12.40 2.19
N GLY A 38 7.79 11.73 2.62
CA GLY A 38 6.49 11.81 1.96
C GLY A 38 5.89 13.22 1.99
N ALA A 39 6.03 13.94 3.11
CA ALA A 39 5.66 15.36 3.16
C ALA A 39 6.51 16.19 2.18
N ALA A 40 7.82 15.92 2.12
CA ALA A 40 8.71 16.62 1.19
C ALA A 40 8.38 16.36 -0.30
N SER A 41 7.75 15.24 -0.66
CA SER A 41 7.36 14.99 -2.06
C SER A 41 6.22 15.88 -2.57
N VAL A 42 5.56 16.65 -1.71
CA VAL A 42 4.67 17.75 -2.13
C VAL A 42 5.44 18.78 -2.97
N VAL A 43 6.70 19.05 -2.65
CA VAL A 43 7.51 20.02 -3.41
C VAL A 43 7.70 19.57 -4.86
N SER A 44 7.97 18.28 -5.08
CA SER A 44 8.04 17.73 -6.43
C SER A 44 6.69 17.75 -7.16
N ALA A 45 5.59 17.52 -6.44
CA ALA A 45 4.26 17.56 -7.01
C ALA A 45 3.91 18.97 -7.49
N ILE A 46 4.12 20.00 -6.64
CA ILE A 46 3.91 21.42 -6.98
C ILE A 46 4.67 21.82 -8.25
N VAL A 47 5.93 21.39 -8.41
CA VAL A 47 6.72 21.73 -9.61
C VAL A 47 6.12 21.10 -10.86
N LEU A 48 5.74 19.82 -10.78
CA LEU A 48 5.13 19.10 -11.91
C LEU A 48 3.74 19.64 -12.25
N GLU A 49 2.95 19.97 -11.24
CA GLU A 49 1.63 20.59 -11.39
C GLU A 49 1.73 21.98 -12.02
N LEU A 50 2.70 22.80 -11.62
CA LEU A 50 2.91 24.11 -12.23
C LEU A 50 3.25 23.99 -13.72
N ILE A 51 4.18 23.08 -14.07
CA ILE A 51 4.57 22.86 -15.46
C ILE A 51 3.39 22.29 -16.26
N GLY A 52 2.70 21.28 -15.71
CA GLY A 52 1.54 20.66 -16.33
C GLY A 52 0.41 21.66 -16.56
N GLY A 53 0.09 22.47 -15.56
CA GLY A 53 -0.95 23.49 -15.62
C GLY A 53 -0.65 24.58 -16.65
N LEU A 54 0.61 24.99 -16.81
CA LEU A 54 1.02 25.92 -17.87
C LEU A 54 0.82 25.32 -19.27
N ILE A 55 1.21 24.06 -19.46
CA ILE A 55 1.03 23.35 -20.74
C ILE A 55 -0.47 23.18 -21.04
N LEU A 56 -1.24 22.70 -20.06
CA LEU A 56 -2.67 22.45 -20.23
C LEU A 56 -3.42 23.76 -20.48
N GLY A 57 -3.07 24.84 -19.78
CA GLY A 57 -3.66 26.17 -19.98
C GLY A 57 -3.38 26.76 -21.36
N ALA A 58 -2.24 26.44 -21.97
CA ALA A 58 -1.93 26.85 -23.34
C ALA A 58 -2.80 26.13 -24.39
N VAL A 59 -3.22 24.88 -24.11
CA VAL A 59 -4.08 24.08 -25.00
C VAL A 59 -5.57 24.32 -24.73
N PHE A 60 -5.94 24.56 -23.46
CA PHE A 60 -7.30 24.81 -22.99
C PHE A 60 -7.37 26.17 -22.26
N PRO A 61 -7.55 27.28 -23.01
CA PRO A 61 -7.50 28.64 -22.45
C PRO A 61 -8.67 28.95 -21.52
N THR A 62 -9.81 28.31 -21.73
CA THR A 62 -11.04 28.50 -20.94
C THR A 62 -11.24 27.38 -19.94
N ASP A 63 -11.68 27.72 -18.74
CA ASP A 63 -12.06 26.73 -17.74
C ASP A 63 -13.29 25.96 -18.18
N SER A 64 -13.23 24.65 -17.98
CA SER A 64 -14.28 23.71 -18.37
C SER A 64 -14.13 22.42 -17.57
N VAL A 65 -15.23 21.65 -17.50
CA VAL A 65 -15.24 20.30 -16.90
C VAL A 65 -14.16 19.41 -17.49
N ILE A 66 -13.93 19.52 -18.81
CA ILE A 66 -12.91 18.75 -19.52
C ILE A 66 -11.51 19.14 -19.04
N LYS A 67 -11.21 20.45 -18.97
CA LYS A 67 -9.91 20.93 -18.50
C LYS A 67 -9.63 20.47 -17.07
N GLY A 68 -10.59 20.62 -16.15
CA GLY A 68 -10.44 20.16 -14.76
C GLY A 68 -10.25 18.64 -14.64
N THR A 69 -10.95 17.87 -15.47
CA THR A 69 -10.79 16.39 -15.51
C THR A 69 -9.40 16.00 -16.02
N LEU A 70 -8.90 16.67 -17.06
CA LEU A 70 -7.57 16.40 -17.61
C LEU A 70 -6.48 16.80 -16.63
N ASP A 71 -6.63 17.93 -15.94
CA ASP A 71 -5.71 18.38 -14.90
C ASP A 71 -5.61 17.36 -13.76
N ALA A 72 -6.76 16.92 -13.22
CA ALA A 72 -6.82 15.90 -12.19
C ALA A 72 -6.18 14.57 -12.61
N MET A 73 -6.53 14.04 -13.78
CA MET A 73 -6.13 12.69 -14.22
C MET A 73 -4.71 12.61 -14.77
N LEU A 74 -4.23 13.66 -15.44
CA LEU A 74 -2.97 13.63 -16.18
C LEU A 74 -1.86 14.44 -15.53
N ILE A 75 -2.18 15.34 -14.61
CA ILE A 75 -1.20 16.23 -13.97
C ILE A 75 -1.16 15.97 -12.47
N VAL A 76 -2.21 16.32 -11.73
CA VAL A 76 -2.24 16.28 -10.26
C VAL A 76 -2.02 14.86 -9.74
N ALA A 77 -2.92 13.93 -10.07
CA ALA A 77 -2.83 12.58 -9.52
C ALA A 77 -1.53 11.84 -9.91
N PRO A 78 -1.04 11.89 -11.17
CA PRO A 78 0.28 11.36 -11.50
C PRO A 78 1.42 12.01 -10.72
N ALA A 79 1.47 13.34 -10.63
CA ALA A 79 2.55 14.06 -9.96
C ALA A 79 2.67 13.65 -8.49
N GLU A 80 1.54 13.58 -7.80
CA GLU A 80 1.51 13.20 -6.39
C GLU A 80 1.87 11.73 -6.15
N GLU A 81 1.16 10.82 -6.82
CA GLU A 81 1.25 9.39 -6.53
C GLU A 81 2.56 8.78 -7.02
N LEU A 82 3.14 9.29 -8.13
CA LEU A 82 4.50 8.93 -8.55
C LEU A 82 5.53 9.39 -7.52
N GLY A 83 5.40 10.63 -7.02
CA GLY A 83 6.28 11.16 -5.97
C GLY A 83 6.28 10.26 -4.73
N LYS A 84 5.08 9.93 -4.22
CA LYS A 84 4.88 9.03 -3.08
C LYS A 84 5.49 7.64 -3.35
N PHE A 85 5.26 7.08 -4.54
CA PHE A 85 5.80 5.77 -4.91
C PHE A 85 7.34 5.75 -4.97
N ILE A 86 7.96 6.81 -5.51
CA ILE A 86 9.42 6.94 -5.60
C ILE A 86 10.02 7.01 -4.19
N VAL A 87 9.43 7.79 -3.28
CA VAL A 87 9.84 7.86 -1.88
C VAL A 87 9.73 6.49 -1.20
N LEU A 88 8.56 5.84 -1.33
CA LEU A 88 8.32 4.51 -0.78
C LEU A 88 9.37 3.52 -1.27
N ARG A 89 9.57 3.43 -2.59
CA ARG A 89 10.45 2.43 -3.21
C ARG A 89 11.92 2.67 -2.87
N SER A 90 12.38 3.92 -2.89
CA SER A 90 13.78 4.26 -2.62
C SER A 90 14.21 3.91 -1.20
N ILE A 91 13.34 4.13 -0.21
CA ILE A 91 13.64 3.91 1.20
C ILE A 91 13.43 2.45 1.61
N THR A 92 12.36 1.79 1.12
CA THR A 92 11.91 0.51 1.70
C THR A 92 12.30 -0.72 0.88
N TRP A 93 12.49 -0.61 -0.45
CA TRP A 93 12.59 -1.79 -1.32
C TRP A 93 13.74 -2.74 -0.97
N LYS A 94 14.85 -2.20 -0.44
CA LYS A 94 16.03 -2.97 0.00
C LYS A 94 16.23 -2.93 1.51
N ASN A 95 15.30 -2.35 2.26
CA ASN A 95 15.43 -2.19 3.70
C ASN A 95 15.25 -3.54 4.40
N LYS A 96 16.13 -3.87 5.35
CA LYS A 96 16.08 -5.09 6.14
C LYS A 96 14.82 -5.21 7.01
N HIS A 97 14.22 -4.07 7.36
CA HIS A 97 12.98 -3.98 8.15
C HIS A 97 11.75 -4.32 7.32
N PHE A 98 11.83 -4.36 5.99
CA PHE A 98 10.73 -4.87 5.16
C PHE A 98 10.70 -6.41 5.24
N ASN A 99 10.12 -6.90 6.35
CA ASN A 99 10.21 -8.29 6.80
C ASN A 99 8.84 -9.00 6.85
N TYR A 100 7.76 -8.30 6.56
CA TYR A 100 6.43 -8.81 6.27
C TYR A 100 5.81 -8.10 5.06
N SER A 101 4.79 -8.71 4.48
CA SER A 101 4.11 -8.14 3.32
C SER A 101 3.16 -7.00 3.68
N TYR A 102 2.66 -6.99 4.92
CA TYR A 102 1.79 -5.95 5.45
C TYR A 102 2.55 -4.62 5.67
N ASP A 103 3.86 -4.66 5.94
CA ASP A 103 4.70 -3.46 6.11
C ASP A 103 4.64 -2.56 4.88
N ALA A 104 4.49 -3.16 3.68
CA ALA A 104 4.30 -2.42 2.44
C ALA A 104 3.11 -1.44 2.52
N ILE A 105 2.01 -1.86 3.14
CA ILE A 105 0.83 -1.02 3.38
C ILE A 105 1.14 0.02 4.43
N VAL A 106 1.74 -0.38 5.57
CA VAL A 106 2.12 0.56 6.64
C VAL A 106 3.01 1.67 6.07
N TYR A 107 4.10 1.31 5.40
CA TYR A 107 5.03 2.26 4.79
C TYR A 107 4.36 3.17 3.76
N ALA A 108 3.57 2.63 2.85
CA ALA A 108 2.89 3.42 1.82
C ALA A 108 1.87 4.40 2.43
N VAL A 109 1.14 3.99 3.46
CA VAL A 109 0.21 4.87 4.18
C VAL A 109 0.98 5.97 4.93
N PHE A 110 2.11 5.68 5.57
CA PHE A 110 2.92 6.71 6.23
C PHE A 110 3.45 7.74 5.25
N VAL A 111 3.96 7.33 4.08
CA VAL A 111 4.37 8.25 3.00
C VAL A 111 3.18 9.10 2.53
N SER A 112 2.03 8.47 2.28
CA SER A 112 0.83 9.14 1.76
C SER A 112 0.23 10.13 2.77
N LEU A 113 0.24 9.78 4.06
CA LEU A 113 -0.22 10.66 5.14
C LEU A 113 0.77 11.77 5.45
N GLY A 114 2.07 11.56 5.22
CA GLY A 114 3.07 12.63 5.23
C GLY A 114 2.78 13.70 4.19
N PHE A 115 2.54 13.26 2.95
CA PHE A 115 2.11 14.14 1.86
C PHE A 115 0.82 14.88 2.22
N ALA A 116 -0.21 14.13 2.61
CA ALA A 116 -1.52 14.67 2.96
C ALA A 116 -1.46 15.67 4.12
N ALA A 117 -0.52 15.51 5.07
CA ALA A 117 -0.37 16.45 6.18
C ALA A 117 0.05 17.84 5.69
N LEU A 118 1.07 17.92 4.83
CA LEU A 118 1.56 19.19 4.32
C LEU A 118 0.56 19.82 3.35
N GLU A 119 -0.04 19.02 2.47
CA GLU A 119 -1.05 19.46 1.52
C GLU A 119 -2.34 19.91 2.24
N ASN A 120 -2.81 19.19 3.26
CA ASN A 120 -3.96 19.65 4.04
C ASN A 120 -3.68 20.96 4.80
N ILE A 121 -2.44 21.20 5.25
CA ILE A 121 -2.06 22.49 5.83
C ILE A 121 -2.22 23.61 4.79
N THR A 122 -1.73 23.44 3.55
CA THR A 122 -1.85 24.50 2.53
C THR A 122 -3.31 24.82 2.20
N TYR A 123 -4.16 23.80 2.01
CA TYR A 123 -5.59 23.98 1.76
C TYR A 123 -6.33 24.67 2.91
N VAL A 124 -6.09 24.24 4.16
CA VAL A 124 -6.79 24.78 5.32
C VAL A 124 -6.45 26.24 5.58
N PHE A 125 -5.19 26.62 5.36
CA PHE A 125 -4.76 28.01 5.51
C PHE A 125 -5.24 28.90 4.34
N GLY A 126 -5.45 28.34 3.14
CA GLY A 126 -5.97 29.07 1.99
C GLY A 126 -7.49 29.23 1.98
N SER A 127 -8.25 28.23 2.41
CA SER A 127 -9.72 28.17 2.26
C SER A 127 -10.50 28.21 3.57
N GLY A 128 -9.82 28.13 4.72
CA GLY A 128 -10.43 28.27 6.03
C GLY A 128 -11.02 26.99 6.63
N VAL A 129 -11.81 27.17 7.70
CA VAL A 129 -12.24 26.08 8.59
C VAL A 129 -13.19 25.08 7.91
N GLY A 130 -14.09 25.54 7.03
CA GLY A 130 -15.04 24.65 6.34
C GLY A 130 -14.35 23.57 5.50
N THR A 131 -13.33 23.98 4.74
CA THR A 131 -12.47 23.07 3.98
C THR A 131 -11.71 22.11 4.89
N ALA A 132 -11.26 22.57 6.06
CA ALA A 132 -10.60 21.70 7.05
C ALA A 132 -11.51 20.56 7.52
N PHE A 133 -12.78 20.86 7.82
CA PHE A 133 -13.74 19.85 8.25
C PHE A 133 -14.04 18.83 7.17
N LEU A 134 -14.27 19.26 5.93
CA LEU A 134 -14.54 18.34 4.83
C LEU A 134 -13.33 17.43 4.57
N ARG A 135 -12.14 18.01 4.41
CA ARG A 135 -10.91 17.26 4.10
C ARG A 135 -10.52 16.28 5.21
N MET A 136 -10.83 16.59 6.47
CA MET A 136 -10.61 15.69 7.60
C MET A 136 -11.32 14.34 7.46
N PHE A 137 -12.51 14.31 6.86
CA PHE A 137 -13.28 13.07 6.66
C PHE A 137 -13.15 12.47 5.26
N THR A 138 -12.63 13.23 4.29
CA THR A 138 -12.59 12.81 2.89
C THR A 138 -11.18 12.74 2.34
N ALA A 139 -10.55 13.88 2.04
CA ALA A 139 -9.24 13.93 1.37
C ALA A 139 -8.12 13.26 2.19
N VAL A 140 -8.02 13.54 3.49
CA VAL A 140 -6.96 12.98 4.34
C VAL A 140 -7.08 11.45 4.47
N PRO A 141 -8.26 10.87 4.80
CA PRO A 141 -8.43 9.42 4.71
C PRO A 141 -8.32 8.87 3.28
N GLY A 142 -8.66 9.66 2.26
CA GLY A 142 -8.48 9.34 0.84
C GLY A 142 -7.02 9.05 0.50
N HIS A 143 -6.07 9.89 0.92
CA HIS A 143 -4.65 9.62 0.73
C HIS A 143 -4.18 8.35 1.44
N ALA A 144 -4.70 8.07 2.65
CA ALA A 144 -4.43 6.79 3.29
C ALA A 144 -4.94 5.61 2.44
N CYS A 145 -6.13 5.73 1.84
CA CYS A 145 -6.69 4.71 0.95
C CYS A 145 -5.83 4.51 -0.30
N PHE A 146 -5.36 5.58 -0.95
CA PHE A 146 -4.45 5.49 -2.10
C PHE A 146 -3.14 4.78 -1.71
N GLY A 147 -2.59 5.11 -0.53
CA GLY A 147 -1.47 4.42 0.08
C GLY A 147 -1.72 2.93 0.34
N VAL A 148 -2.93 2.53 0.74
CA VAL A 148 -3.32 1.11 0.90
C VAL A 148 -3.24 0.36 -0.44
N PHE A 149 -3.80 0.91 -1.52
CA PHE A 149 -3.71 0.28 -2.84
C PHE A 149 -2.27 0.19 -3.33
N MET A 150 -1.50 1.28 -3.18
CA MET A 150 -0.09 1.34 -3.52
C MET A 150 0.69 0.24 -2.77
N GLY A 151 0.56 0.18 -1.44
CA GLY A 151 1.24 -0.79 -0.59
C GLY A 151 0.83 -2.23 -0.86
N PHE A 152 -0.45 -2.49 -1.12
CA PHE A 152 -0.92 -3.83 -1.46
C PHE A 152 -0.23 -4.38 -2.70
N PHE A 153 -0.22 -3.63 -3.81
CA PHE A 153 0.44 -4.08 -5.04
C PHE A 153 1.97 -4.03 -4.93
N TYR A 154 2.52 -3.10 -4.16
CA TYR A 154 3.95 -3.05 -3.84
C TYR A 154 4.42 -4.33 -3.12
N SER A 155 3.64 -4.87 -2.18
CA SER A 155 3.92 -6.16 -1.53
C SER A 155 3.94 -7.33 -2.51
N LYS A 156 3.00 -7.35 -3.49
CA LYS A 156 2.93 -8.39 -4.53
C LYS A 156 4.10 -8.29 -5.50
N ALA A 157 4.52 -7.08 -5.85
CA ALA A 157 5.72 -6.84 -6.63
C ALA A 157 6.97 -7.35 -5.89
N LYS A 158 7.08 -7.07 -4.57
CA LYS A 158 8.15 -7.58 -3.72
C LYS A 158 8.18 -9.11 -3.72
N TYR A 159 7.04 -9.77 -3.50
CA TYR A 159 6.94 -11.23 -3.57
C TYR A 159 7.41 -11.79 -4.92
N ALA A 160 6.95 -11.20 -6.03
CA ALA A 160 7.32 -11.63 -7.37
C ALA A 160 8.82 -11.45 -7.63
N SER A 161 9.42 -10.36 -7.15
CA SER A 161 10.87 -10.12 -7.20
C SER A 161 11.64 -11.20 -6.43
N LEU A 162 11.19 -11.54 -5.22
CA LEU A 162 11.85 -12.53 -4.36
C LEU A 162 11.65 -13.99 -4.83
N THR A 163 10.66 -14.23 -5.70
CA THR A 163 10.39 -15.56 -6.29
C THR A 163 10.81 -15.67 -7.75
N ASN A 164 11.63 -14.72 -8.23
CA ASN A 164 12.17 -14.65 -9.59
C ASN A 164 11.10 -14.63 -10.71
N LYS A 165 9.92 -14.09 -10.42
CA LYS A 165 8.80 -13.94 -11.38
C LYS A 165 8.81 -12.54 -11.98
N LYS A 166 9.75 -12.27 -12.90
CA LYS A 166 10.00 -10.92 -13.44
C LYS A 166 8.75 -10.26 -14.05
N GLY A 167 8.01 -10.95 -14.91
CA GLY A 167 6.79 -10.39 -15.54
C GLY A 167 5.72 -9.98 -14.53
N ALA A 168 5.48 -10.82 -13.52
CA ALA A 168 4.56 -10.50 -12.42
C ALA A 168 5.07 -9.33 -11.58
N CYS A 169 6.38 -9.23 -11.33
CA CYS A 169 6.98 -8.11 -10.61
C CYS A 169 6.72 -6.78 -11.35
N THR A 170 6.93 -6.75 -12.67
CA THR A 170 6.66 -5.57 -13.49
C THR A 170 5.16 -5.22 -13.46
N GLY A 171 4.27 -6.20 -13.67
CA GLY A 171 2.83 -5.98 -13.64
C GLY A 171 2.33 -5.42 -12.31
N PHE A 172 2.77 -5.99 -11.17
CA PHE A 172 2.40 -5.48 -9.86
C PHE A 172 3.05 -4.14 -9.52
N THR A 173 4.24 -3.86 -10.03
CA THR A 173 4.86 -2.53 -9.89
C THR A 173 4.04 -1.48 -10.66
N ALA A 174 3.60 -1.80 -11.87
CA ALA A 174 2.72 -0.92 -12.64
C ALA A 174 1.39 -0.70 -11.92
N LEU A 175 0.77 -1.74 -11.35
CA LEU A 175 -0.47 -1.59 -10.57
C LEU A 175 -0.28 -0.77 -9.30
N ALA A 176 0.87 -0.87 -8.62
CA ALA A 176 1.18 -0.06 -7.45
C ALA A 176 1.30 1.44 -7.76
N ILE A 177 1.51 1.81 -9.03
CA ILE A 177 1.61 3.19 -9.50
C ILE A 177 0.27 3.63 -10.12
N LEU A 178 -0.20 2.90 -11.14
CA LEU A 178 -1.32 3.31 -11.96
C LEU A 178 -2.65 3.26 -11.21
N LEU A 179 -2.85 2.30 -10.32
CA LEU A 179 -4.13 2.19 -9.62
C LEU A 179 -4.36 3.38 -8.64
N PRO A 180 -3.41 3.75 -7.76
CA PRO A 180 -3.53 4.97 -6.96
C PRO A 180 -3.75 6.21 -7.82
N ILE A 181 -2.99 6.37 -8.93
CA ILE A 181 -3.16 7.50 -9.85
C ILE A 181 -4.58 7.58 -10.40
N ILE A 182 -5.11 6.46 -10.91
CA ILE A 182 -6.46 6.45 -11.51
C ILE A 182 -7.52 6.76 -10.45
N ILE A 183 -7.45 6.13 -9.28
CA ILE A 183 -8.44 6.34 -8.22
C ILE A 183 -8.38 7.77 -7.69
N HIS A 184 -7.17 8.31 -7.47
CA HIS A 184 -6.97 9.68 -7.03
C HIS A 184 -7.44 10.68 -8.09
N GLY A 185 -7.07 10.47 -9.36
CA GLY A 185 -7.50 11.31 -10.46
C GLY A 185 -9.02 11.31 -10.63
N ILE A 186 -9.69 10.17 -10.42
CA ILE A 186 -11.17 10.11 -10.44
C ILE A 186 -11.76 10.92 -9.27
N TYR A 187 -11.18 10.82 -8.08
CA TYR A 187 -11.60 11.59 -6.91
C TYR A 187 -11.58 13.10 -7.22
N ASP A 188 -10.46 13.59 -7.76
CA ASP A 188 -10.27 15.00 -8.08
C ASP A 188 -11.10 15.42 -9.30
N ALA A 189 -11.17 14.59 -10.34
CA ALA A 189 -11.93 14.89 -11.55
C ALA A 189 -13.42 15.08 -11.26
N ILE A 190 -14.01 14.25 -10.40
CA ILE A 190 -15.42 14.42 -10.00
C ILE A 190 -15.59 15.76 -9.27
N LEU A 191 -14.70 16.06 -8.31
CA LEU A 191 -14.76 17.27 -7.48
C LEU A 191 -14.53 18.55 -8.29
N MET A 192 -13.47 18.60 -9.09
CA MET A 192 -13.09 19.74 -9.93
C MET A 192 -14.09 19.93 -11.08
N GLY A 193 -14.54 18.83 -11.71
CA GLY A 193 -15.55 18.86 -12.76
C GLY A 193 -16.85 19.52 -12.29
N GLY A 194 -17.37 19.13 -11.12
CA GLY A 194 -18.57 19.75 -10.54
C GLY A 194 -18.37 21.18 -10.05
N GLY A 195 -17.16 21.53 -9.60
CA GLY A 195 -16.81 22.89 -9.19
C GLY A 195 -16.68 23.87 -10.36
N SER A 196 -16.38 23.36 -11.55
CA SER A 196 -16.19 24.15 -12.79
C SER A 196 -17.47 24.37 -13.60
N SER A 197 -18.61 23.82 -13.16
CA SER A 197 -19.90 23.98 -13.84
C SER A 197 -20.79 25.03 -13.16
N ASP A 198 -21.30 25.98 -13.93
CA ASP A 198 -22.30 26.97 -13.46
C ASP A 198 -23.71 26.36 -13.30
N GLU A 199 -23.92 25.15 -13.80
CA GLU A 199 -25.20 24.45 -13.72
C GLU A 199 -25.40 23.75 -12.37
N ALA A 200 -26.40 24.21 -11.60
CA ALA A 200 -26.72 23.65 -10.29
C ALA A 200 -27.07 22.14 -10.31
N ILE A 201 -27.65 21.64 -11.40
CA ILE A 201 -27.97 20.22 -11.55
C ILE A 201 -26.67 19.41 -11.68
N LEU A 202 -25.72 19.88 -12.49
CA LEU A 202 -24.46 19.18 -12.73
C LEU A 202 -23.58 19.20 -11.48
N SER A 203 -23.51 20.32 -10.77
CA SER A 203 -22.77 20.41 -9.49
C SER A 203 -23.38 19.50 -8.42
N GLY A 204 -24.72 19.44 -8.32
CA GLY A 204 -25.43 18.55 -7.41
C GLY A 204 -25.19 17.07 -7.71
N LEU A 205 -25.21 16.68 -8.98
CA LEU A 205 -24.90 15.31 -9.40
C LEU A 205 -23.45 14.93 -9.12
N SER A 206 -22.49 15.83 -9.41
CA SER A 206 -21.07 15.63 -9.08
C SER A 206 -20.87 15.38 -7.59
N LEU A 207 -21.52 16.17 -6.72
CA LEU A 207 -21.43 15.98 -5.27
C LEU A 207 -21.93 14.60 -4.83
N ILE A 208 -23.06 14.14 -5.36
CA ILE A 208 -23.62 12.82 -5.04
C ILE A 208 -22.68 11.70 -5.52
N LEU A 209 -22.16 11.81 -6.75
CA LEU A 209 -21.19 10.86 -7.30
C LEU A 209 -19.92 10.81 -6.47
N TRP A 210 -19.42 11.97 -6.04
CA TRP A 210 -18.23 12.08 -5.21
C TRP A 210 -18.44 11.42 -3.85
N ILE A 211 -19.55 11.68 -3.17
CA ILE A 211 -19.88 11.01 -1.89
C ILE A 211 -19.95 9.49 -2.08
N GLY A 212 -20.64 9.02 -3.12
CA GLY A 212 -20.72 7.59 -3.43
C GLY A 212 -19.35 6.96 -3.69
N PHE A 213 -18.48 7.67 -4.43
CA PHE A 213 -17.11 7.26 -4.71
C PHE A 213 -16.27 7.18 -3.43
N VAL A 214 -16.34 8.18 -2.54
CA VAL A 214 -15.60 8.18 -1.27
C VAL A 214 -16.01 7.03 -0.37
N ILE A 215 -17.31 6.75 -0.26
CA ILE A 215 -17.82 5.60 0.51
C ILE A 215 -17.28 4.29 -0.07
N ALA A 216 -17.37 4.11 -1.39
CA ALA A 216 -16.85 2.92 -2.07
C ALA A 216 -15.34 2.77 -1.86
N LEU A 217 -14.58 3.87 -1.98
CA LEU A 217 -13.15 3.92 -1.76
C LEU A 217 -12.77 3.42 -0.37
N PHE A 218 -13.46 3.91 0.67
CA PHE A 218 -13.17 3.53 2.06
C PHE A 218 -13.50 2.07 2.31
N VAL A 219 -14.67 1.60 1.86
CA VAL A 219 -15.09 0.19 2.03
C VAL A 219 -14.09 -0.74 1.35
N VAL A 220 -13.72 -0.47 0.10
CA VAL A 220 -12.76 -1.30 -0.65
C VAL A 220 -11.38 -1.27 0.01
N SER A 221 -10.91 -0.10 0.46
CA SER A 221 -9.62 0.01 1.14
C SER A 221 -9.57 -0.79 2.43
N ILE A 222 -10.63 -0.77 3.23
CA ILE A 222 -10.74 -1.58 4.45
C ILE A 222 -10.70 -3.08 4.10
N ILE A 223 -11.39 -3.52 3.05
CA ILE A 223 -11.33 -4.91 2.58
C ILE A 223 -9.89 -5.30 2.21
N PHE A 224 -9.15 -4.43 1.53
CA PHE A 224 -7.75 -4.66 1.18
C PHE A 224 -6.85 -4.76 2.41
N VAL A 225 -7.01 -3.86 3.39
CA VAL A 225 -6.29 -3.92 4.67
C VAL A 225 -6.53 -5.25 5.39
N ILE A 226 -7.80 -5.63 5.55
CA ILE A 226 -8.18 -6.89 6.23
C ILE A 226 -7.62 -8.10 5.49
N ARG A 227 -7.77 -8.13 4.15
CA ARG A 227 -7.28 -9.23 3.32
C ARG A 227 -5.76 -9.33 3.36
N SER A 228 -5.04 -8.21 3.30
CA SER A 228 -3.59 -8.19 3.38
C SER A 228 -3.09 -8.66 4.74
N SER A 229 -3.71 -8.18 5.82
CA SER A 229 -3.39 -8.61 7.19
C SER A 229 -3.58 -10.12 7.38
N ARG A 230 -4.63 -10.72 6.80
CA ARG A 230 -4.90 -12.17 6.87
C ARG A 230 -3.96 -13.03 6.02
N HIS A 231 -3.46 -12.51 4.90
CA HIS A 231 -2.58 -13.23 3.97
C HIS A 231 -1.13 -12.75 4.04
N ASP A 232 -0.74 -12.22 5.19
CA ASP A 232 0.56 -11.63 5.37
C ASP A 232 1.66 -12.69 5.46
N PHE A 233 2.72 -12.56 4.65
CA PHE A 233 3.84 -13.51 4.58
C PHE A 233 5.14 -12.87 5.06
N CYS A 234 6.00 -13.67 5.69
CA CYS A 234 7.28 -13.20 6.21
C CYS A 234 8.37 -13.21 5.12
N ILE A 235 9.20 -12.17 5.15
CA ILE A 235 10.39 -11.94 4.36
C ILE A 235 11.57 -11.97 5.34
N ILE A 236 12.50 -12.89 5.14
CA ILE A 236 13.70 -13.02 5.98
C ILE A 236 14.90 -12.40 5.28
N SER A 237 15.76 -11.76 6.07
CA SER A 237 17.04 -11.23 5.64
C SER A 237 18.14 -12.21 6.06
N LEU A 238 18.86 -12.78 5.10
CA LEU A 238 19.93 -13.74 5.33
C LEU A 238 21.30 -13.08 5.07
N PRO A 239 22.27 -13.22 6.01
CA PRO A 239 23.64 -12.81 5.75
C PRO A 239 24.27 -13.75 4.70
N VAL A 240 25.06 -13.18 3.81
CA VAL A 240 25.86 -13.91 2.82
C VAL A 240 27.33 -13.62 3.08
N GLU A 241 28.21 -14.56 2.71
CA GLU A 241 29.66 -14.34 2.78
C GLU A 241 30.04 -13.03 2.08
N GLY A 242 30.87 -12.21 2.74
CA GLY A 242 31.22 -10.85 2.28
C GLY A 242 30.33 -9.73 2.82
N GLY A 243 29.43 -10.01 3.77
CA GLY A 243 28.64 -8.99 4.48
C GLY A 243 27.42 -8.46 3.72
N ALA A 244 27.14 -9.01 2.53
CA ALA A 244 25.92 -8.73 1.80
C ALA A 244 24.70 -9.36 2.49
N VAL A 245 23.54 -8.72 2.41
CA VAL A 245 22.27 -9.24 2.93
C VAL A 245 21.34 -9.51 1.77
N ILE A 246 20.85 -10.74 1.66
CA ILE A 246 19.81 -11.12 0.69
C ILE A 246 18.47 -11.29 1.39
N GLN A 247 17.41 -10.81 0.78
CA GLN A 247 16.05 -11.06 1.25
C GLN A 247 15.45 -12.24 0.50
N THR A 248 14.68 -13.08 1.19
CA THR A 248 13.91 -14.17 0.60
C THR A 248 12.60 -14.38 1.35
N ILE A 249 11.63 -15.05 0.72
CA ILE A 249 10.37 -15.38 1.38
C ILE A 249 10.60 -16.52 2.37
N TYR A 250 10.19 -16.31 3.62
CA TYR A 250 10.14 -17.40 4.58
C TYR A 250 9.13 -18.44 4.10
N ARG A 251 9.64 -19.60 3.70
CA ARG A 251 8.86 -20.80 3.46
C ARG A 251 9.18 -21.73 4.61
N PRO A 252 8.26 -21.93 5.58
CA PRO A 252 8.49 -22.95 6.59
C PRO A 252 8.77 -24.26 5.85
N ALA A 253 9.99 -24.78 5.98
CA ALA A 253 10.27 -26.14 5.55
C ALA A 253 9.30 -27.02 6.33
N ILE A 254 8.66 -27.97 5.65
CA ILE A 254 7.87 -28.98 6.33
C ILE A 254 8.88 -29.89 7.04
N VAL A 255 9.30 -29.51 8.25
CA VAL A 255 10.21 -30.31 9.06
C VAL A 255 9.38 -31.33 9.82
N GLY A 256 9.76 -32.59 9.66
CA GLY A 256 9.05 -33.75 10.17
C GLY A 256 9.56 -34.96 9.42
N GLY A 257 10.00 -35.99 10.15
CA GLY A 257 10.58 -37.18 9.56
C GLY A 257 9.63 -37.84 8.56
N TRP A 258 10.11 -38.12 7.36
CA TRP A 258 9.42 -38.97 6.39
C TRP A 258 10.42 -39.92 5.75
N THR A 259 9.98 -41.15 5.50
CA THR A 259 10.79 -42.14 4.80
C THR A 259 10.52 -42.04 3.31
N CYS A 260 11.57 -41.78 2.53
CA CYS A 260 11.48 -41.77 1.08
C CYS A 260 11.30 -43.19 0.54
N THR A 261 10.77 -43.33 -0.67
CA THR A 261 10.71 -44.63 -1.39
C THR A 261 12.08 -45.26 -1.61
N CYS A 262 13.18 -44.49 -1.50
CA CYS A 262 14.55 -45.02 -1.52
C CYS A 262 15.09 -45.44 -0.12
N GLY A 263 14.23 -45.46 0.90
CA GLY A 263 14.55 -45.89 2.26
C GLY A 263 15.23 -44.85 3.16
N SER A 264 15.55 -43.64 2.67
CA SER A 264 16.16 -42.60 3.51
C SER A 264 15.11 -41.90 4.38
N VAL A 265 15.43 -41.67 5.64
CA VAL A 265 14.64 -40.81 6.54
C VAL A 265 15.08 -39.37 6.32
N ASN A 266 14.14 -38.50 5.97
CA ASN A 266 14.43 -37.12 5.61
C ASN A 266 13.59 -36.15 6.45
N GLN A 267 14.14 -34.96 6.67
CA GLN A 267 13.51 -33.88 7.43
C GLN A 267 13.09 -32.71 6.54
N LEU A 268 13.48 -32.71 5.26
CA LEU A 268 13.24 -31.63 4.30
C LEU A 268 12.18 -32.04 3.25
N ASN A 269 11.74 -31.09 2.41
CA ASN A 269 10.75 -31.34 1.36
C ASN A 269 11.23 -32.30 0.24
N PHE A 270 12.54 -32.50 0.13
CA PHE A 270 13.17 -33.35 -0.87
C PHE A 270 14.12 -34.34 -0.20
N CYS A 271 14.21 -35.54 -0.77
CA CYS A 271 15.20 -36.52 -0.37
C CYS A 271 16.59 -36.12 -0.90
N PRO A 272 17.59 -35.86 -0.05
CA PRO A 272 18.94 -35.52 -0.49
C PRO A 272 19.66 -36.70 -1.19
N LYS A 273 19.18 -37.94 -1.00
CA LYS A 273 19.74 -39.14 -1.64
C LYS A 273 19.25 -39.36 -3.08
N CYS A 274 17.97 -39.10 -3.36
CA CYS A 274 17.35 -39.46 -4.65
C CYS A 274 16.53 -38.34 -5.31
N GLY A 275 16.44 -37.16 -4.69
CA GLY A 275 15.72 -35.99 -5.23
C GLY A 275 14.19 -36.07 -5.20
N LYS A 276 13.59 -37.19 -4.81
CA LYS A 276 12.13 -37.34 -4.75
C LYS A 276 11.51 -36.42 -3.70
N GLN A 277 10.34 -35.86 -4.03
CA GLN A 277 9.56 -34.98 -3.16
C GLN A 277 8.80 -35.76 -2.08
N ARG A 278 8.57 -35.12 -0.92
CA ARG A 278 7.79 -35.68 0.19
C ARG A 278 6.33 -36.01 -0.21
N PRO A 279 5.77 -37.18 0.17
CA PRO A 279 4.36 -37.52 -0.04
C PRO A 279 3.38 -36.63 0.76
N MET A 280 2.25 -36.25 0.13
CA MET A 280 1.22 -35.36 0.72
C MET A 280 0.40 -35.98 1.87
N SER A 281 0.46 -37.29 2.09
CA SER A 281 -0.33 -37.99 3.14
C SER A 281 0.12 -37.72 4.59
N THR A 282 1.18 -36.93 4.79
CA THR A 282 1.76 -36.63 6.12
C THR A 282 1.49 -35.21 6.60
N THR A 283 0.61 -34.46 5.93
CA THR A 283 0.30 -33.05 6.22
C THR A 283 -1.16 -32.85 6.66
N TRP A 284 -1.41 -31.91 7.56
CA TRP A 284 -2.74 -31.41 7.93
C TRP A 284 -2.86 -29.92 7.58
N TYR A 285 -4.07 -29.42 7.39
CA TYR A 285 -4.32 -28.00 7.12
C TYR A 285 -4.65 -27.26 8.42
N CYS A 286 -3.96 -26.14 8.72
CA CYS A 286 -4.28 -25.37 9.93
C CYS A 286 -5.70 -24.78 9.85
N PRO A 287 -6.54 -24.97 10.88
CA PRO A 287 -7.91 -24.44 10.87
C PRO A 287 -7.96 -22.91 10.93
N VAL A 288 -6.88 -22.27 11.39
CA VAL A 288 -6.80 -20.80 11.53
C VAL A 288 -6.36 -20.13 10.23
N CYS A 289 -5.37 -20.69 9.51
CA CYS A 289 -4.74 -20.02 8.37
C CYS A 289 -4.68 -20.86 7.09
N ALA A 290 -5.29 -22.05 7.07
CA ALA A 290 -5.31 -23.01 5.96
C ALA A 290 -3.92 -23.40 5.42
N THR A 291 -2.85 -23.09 6.16
CA THR A 291 -1.49 -23.46 5.74
C THR A 291 -1.27 -24.96 6.02
N PRO A 292 -0.79 -25.75 5.04
CA PRO A 292 -0.42 -27.13 5.27
C PRO A 292 0.78 -27.20 6.23
N SER A 293 0.66 -28.03 7.26
CA SER A 293 1.71 -28.28 8.26
C SER A 293 1.91 -29.78 8.44
N ALA A 294 3.11 -30.19 8.84
CA ALA A 294 3.40 -31.55 9.31
C ALA A 294 3.92 -31.60 10.75
N PHE A 295 3.90 -30.46 11.46
CA PHE A 295 4.31 -30.37 12.87
C PHE A 295 3.10 -30.56 13.79
N ASN A 296 3.33 -30.62 15.12
CA ASN A 296 2.27 -30.53 16.13
C ASN A 296 1.67 -29.12 16.28
N PHE A 297 2.13 -28.15 15.47
CA PHE A 297 1.61 -26.79 15.38
C PHE A 297 1.75 -26.25 13.94
N CYS A 298 1.16 -25.11 13.62
CA CYS A 298 1.25 -24.51 12.29
C CYS A 298 2.53 -23.69 12.17
N GLY A 299 3.38 -23.99 11.19
CA GLY A 299 4.60 -23.23 10.94
C GLY A 299 4.39 -21.80 10.41
N HIS A 300 3.14 -21.41 10.12
CA HIS A 300 2.80 -20.05 9.68
C HIS A 300 2.20 -19.19 10.80
N CYS A 301 1.28 -19.73 11.61
CA CYS A 301 0.59 -18.96 12.65
C CYS A 301 0.77 -19.49 14.08
N GLY A 302 1.50 -20.58 14.28
CA GLY A 302 1.73 -21.20 15.59
C GLY A 302 0.54 -21.97 16.18
N CYS A 303 -0.61 -22.06 15.49
CA CYS A 303 -1.81 -22.79 15.95
C CYS A 303 -1.46 -24.27 16.27
N PRO A 304 -1.83 -24.86 17.44
CA PRO A 304 -1.57 -26.27 17.70
C PRO A 304 -2.36 -27.16 16.72
N ARG A 305 -1.84 -28.36 16.45
CA ARG A 305 -2.51 -29.36 15.60
C ARG A 305 -3.85 -29.75 16.25
N PRO A 306 -4.98 -29.69 15.53
CA PRO A 306 -6.25 -30.21 16.02
C PRO A 306 -6.08 -31.67 16.41
N GLN A 307 -6.51 -32.02 17.62
CA GLN A 307 -6.63 -33.42 18.01
C GLN A 307 -7.75 -34.04 17.16
N ALA A 308 -7.48 -35.24 16.65
CA ALA A 308 -8.43 -35.99 15.82
C ALA A 308 -9.66 -36.43 16.63
#